data_AF-A0A3E2BM00-F1
#
_entry.id   AF-A0A3E2BM00-F1
#
_cell.length_a   1.000
_cell.length_b   1.000
_cell.length_c   1.000
_cell.angle_alpha   90.00
_cell.angle_beta   90.00
_cell.angle_gamma   90.00
#
_symmetry.space_group_name_H-M   'P 1'
#
loop_
_entity.id
_entity.type
_entity.pdbx_description
1 polymer ?
#
loop_
_entity_poly.entity_id
_entity_poly.type
_entity_poly.pdbx_seq_one_letter_code
_entity_poly.pdbx_strand_id
1 'polypeptide(L)'
;MSEQEKAGWAEKFFSPEELAKFAEIGRRFSPEEMQAYQKKWTALLSEIRENLDLSPDSPEAGELLHRWQELLAEGFAGHEGLLARIGQAYRQGAIPQEYSLIGPEVWAFIKRVQEAANSK
;
A
#
# COMPACT_ATOMS: atom_id res chain seq x y z
N MET A 1 15.11 -5.10 -13.81
CA MET A 1 15.17 -5.82 -12.51
C MET A 1 14.33 -7.07 -12.64
N SER A 2 14.93 -8.23 -12.37
CA SER A 2 14.36 -9.53 -12.72
C SER A 2 13.29 -9.95 -11.72
N GLU A 3 12.24 -10.63 -12.18
CA GLU A 3 11.18 -11.22 -11.33
C GLU A 3 11.73 -12.10 -10.18
N GLN A 4 12.96 -12.62 -10.34
CA GLN A 4 13.69 -13.37 -9.33
C GLN A 4 14.03 -12.56 -8.06
N GLU A 5 14.34 -11.26 -8.17
CA GLU A 5 14.67 -10.43 -7.00
C GLU A 5 13.40 -10.02 -6.23
N LYS A 6 12.27 -9.88 -6.94
CA LYS A 6 10.95 -9.72 -6.32
C LYS A 6 10.54 -10.96 -5.54
N ALA A 7 10.82 -12.15 -6.07
CA ALA A 7 10.51 -13.41 -5.41
C ALA A 7 11.33 -13.58 -4.12
N GLY A 8 12.63 -13.30 -4.16
CA GLY A 8 13.54 -13.64 -3.06
C GLY A 8 13.33 -12.93 -1.71
N TRP A 9 12.73 -11.72 -1.69
CA TRP A 9 12.34 -11.08 -0.41
C TRP A 9 10.94 -11.51 0.02
N ALA A 10 10.03 -11.67 -0.93
CA ALA A 10 8.65 -12.05 -0.67
C ALA A 10 8.59 -13.48 -0.10
N GLU A 11 9.39 -14.41 -0.59
CA GLU A 11 9.54 -15.78 -0.07
C GLU A 11 10.12 -15.86 1.35
N LYS A 12 10.82 -14.81 1.81
CA LYS A 12 11.36 -14.75 3.17
C LYS A 12 10.36 -14.22 4.19
N PHE A 13 9.39 -13.43 3.74
CA PHE A 13 8.43 -12.76 4.62
C PHE A 13 7.03 -13.38 4.55
N PHE A 14 6.63 -13.85 3.37
CA PHE A 14 5.33 -14.44 3.10
C PHE A 14 5.45 -15.94 2.91
N SER A 15 4.46 -16.66 3.44
CA SER A 15 4.28 -18.09 3.24
C SER A 15 3.96 -18.39 1.77
N PRO A 16 4.24 -19.60 1.27
CA PRO A 16 3.89 -19.99 -0.09
C PRO A 16 2.38 -19.83 -0.39
N GLU A 17 1.53 -20.05 0.60
CA GLU A 17 0.08 -19.81 0.50
C GLU A 17 -0.27 -18.33 0.33
N GLU A 18 0.48 -17.42 0.98
CA GLU A 18 0.26 -15.98 0.87
C GLU A 18 0.72 -15.48 -0.51
N LEU A 19 1.88 -15.97 -0.99
CA LEU A 19 2.39 -15.68 -2.34
C LEU A 19 1.43 -16.16 -3.43
N ALA A 20 0.86 -17.36 -3.28
CA ALA A 20 -0.15 -17.88 -4.20
C ALA A 20 -1.37 -16.93 -4.27
N LYS A 21 -1.83 -16.43 -3.12
CA LYS A 21 -2.93 -15.46 -3.09
C LYS A 21 -2.55 -14.11 -3.70
N PHE A 22 -1.34 -13.60 -3.48
CA PHE A 22 -0.86 -12.39 -4.16
C PHE A 22 -0.83 -12.59 -5.69
N ALA A 23 -0.42 -13.76 -6.16
CA ALA A 23 -0.44 -14.10 -7.58
C ALA A 23 -1.88 -14.22 -8.13
N GLU A 24 -2.82 -14.78 -7.37
CA GLU A 24 -4.24 -14.81 -7.73
C GLU A 24 -4.84 -13.41 -7.83
N ILE A 25 -4.55 -12.53 -6.87
CA ILE A 25 -4.97 -11.12 -6.91
C ILE A 25 -4.41 -10.46 -8.17
N GLY A 26 -3.10 -10.58 -8.41
CA GLY A 26 -2.46 -10.01 -9.60
C GLY A 26 -3.04 -10.54 -10.91
N ARG A 27 -3.44 -11.82 -10.95
CA ARG A 27 -4.12 -12.43 -12.11
C ARG A 27 -5.53 -11.91 -12.34
N ARG A 28 -6.19 -11.38 -11.31
CA ARG A 28 -7.53 -10.81 -11.42
C ARG A 28 -7.52 -9.48 -12.17
N PHE A 29 -6.41 -8.76 -12.14
CA PHE A 29 -6.24 -7.52 -12.89
C PHE A 29 -5.72 -7.82 -14.29
N SER A 30 -6.40 -7.30 -15.30
CA SER A 30 -5.84 -7.23 -16.65
C SER A 30 -4.60 -6.34 -16.64
N PRO A 31 -3.65 -6.50 -17.58
CA PRO A 31 -2.46 -5.65 -17.65
C PRO A 31 -2.79 -4.15 -17.74
N GLU A 32 -3.89 -3.78 -18.41
CA GLU A 32 -4.39 -2.40 -18.47
C GLU A 32 -4.92 -1.91 -17.12
N GLU A 33 -5.68 -2.74 -16.41
CA GLU A 33 -6.20 -2.43 -15.07
C GLU A 33 -5.06 -2.30 -14.06
N MET A 34 -4.06 -3.17 -14.13
CA MET A 34 -2.88 -3.10 -13.28
C MET A 34 -2.07 -1.83 -13.55
N GLN A 35 -1.97 -1.39 -14.81
CA GLN A 35 -1.33 -0.11 -15.14
C GLN A 35 -2.14 1.09 -14.62
N ALA A 36 -3.47 1.07 -14.78
CA ALA A 36 -4.33 2.11 -14.24
C ALA A 36 -4.23 2.18 -12.71
N TYR A 37 -4.25 1.03 -12.04
CA TYR A 37 -4.08 0.90 -10.60
C TYR A 37 -2.73 1.45 -10.12
N GLN A 38 -1.63 1.11 -10.79
CA GLN A 38 -0.31 1.67 -10.49
C GLN A 38 -0.26 3.19 -10.68
N LYS A 39 -0.94 3.73 -11.70
CA LYS A 39 -1.04 5.18 -11.92
C LYS A 39 -1.83 5.86 -10.79
N LYS A 40 -2.96 5.30 -10.35
CA LYS A 40 -3.73 5.80 -9.20
C LYS A 40 -2.86 5.84 -7.93
N TRP A 41 -2.12 4.77 -7.65
CA TRP A 41 -1.17 4.73 -6.53
C TRP A 41 -0.09 5.79 -6.66
N THR A 42 0.53 5.93 -7.83
CA THR A 42 1.59 6.92 -8.05
C THR A 42 1.09 8.33 -7.84
N ALA A 43 -0.10 8.65 -8.35
CA ALA A 43 -0.74 9.95 -8.15
C ALA A 43 -1.03 10.22 -6.67
N LEU A 44 -1.66 9.28 -5.97
CA LEU A 44 -1.96 9.41 -4.55
C LEU A 44 -0.68 9.57 -3.70
N LEU A 45 0.36 8.80 -3.98
CA LEU A 45 1.63 8.89 -3.28
C LEU A 45 2.30 10.25 -3.51
N SER A 46 2.19 10.82 -4.71
CA SER A 46 2.66 12.17 -5.00
C SER A 46 1.87 13.20 -4.20
N GLU A 47 0.53 13.14 -4.26
CA GLU A 47 -0.35 14.05 -3.51
C GLU A 47 -0.03 14.00 -2.00
N ILE A 48 0.12 12.81 -1.40
CA ILE A 48 0.47 12.68 0.02
C ILE A 48 1.84 13.29 0.31
N ARG A 49 2.84 13.06 -0.55
CA ARG A 49 4.19 13.61 -0.38
C ARG A 49 4.21 15.14 -0.40
N GLU A 50 3.40 15.75 -1.26
CA GLU A 50 3.25 17.21 -1.33
C GLU A 50 2.48 17.77 -0.13
N ASN A 51 1.68 16.95 0.54
CA ASN A 51 0.78 17.32 1.62
C ASN A 51 1.17 16.73 2.99
N LEU A 52 2.43 16.32 3.18
CA LEU A 52 2.91 15.73 4.45
C LEU A 52 2.81 16.69 5.65
N ASP A 53 2.74 18.00 5.40
CA ASP A 53 2.61 19.05 6.42
C ASP A 53 1.15 19.34 6.80
N LEU A 54 0.16 18.77 6.09
CA LEU A 54 -1.24 18.95 6.43
C LEU A 54 -1.54 18.48 7.85
N SER A 55 -2.43 19.21 8.53
CA SER A 55 -2.91 18.79 9.84
C SER A 55 -3.70 17.48 9.73
N PRO A 56 -3.44 16.49 10.59
CA PRO A 56 -4.06 15.17 10.49
C PRO A 56 -5.57 15.17 10.76
N ASP A 57 -6.11 16.23 11.37
CA ASP A 57 -7.55 16.42 11.57
C ASP A 57 -8.23 17.18 10.41
N SER A 58 -7.45 17.68 9.45
CA SER A 58 -7.99 18.43 8.32
C SER A 58 -8.84 17.54 7.40
N PRO A 59 -9.89 18.09 6.78
CA PRO A 59 -10.71 17.37 5.82
C PRO A 59 -9.86 16.83 4.66
N GLU A 60 -8.89 17.62 4.16
CA GLU A 60 -7.97 17.24 3.09
C GLU A 60 -7.14 16.00 3.45
N ALA A 61 -6.64 15.93 4.69
CA ALA A 61 -5.90 14.77 5.17
C ALA A 61 -6.80 13.53 5.25
N GLY A 62 -8.03 13.71 5.74
CA GLY A 62 -9.05 12.66 5.76
C GLY A 62 -9.40 12.13 4.36
N GLU A 63 -9.48 13.00 3.35
CA GLU A 63 -9.71 12.59 1.95
C GLU A 63 -8.55 11.75 1.40
N LEU A 64 -7.30 12.12 1.69
CA LEU A 64 -6.13 11.33 1.30
C LEU A 64 -6.14 9.93 1.95
N LEU A 65 -6.50 9.86 3.22
CA LEU A 65 -6.67 8.59 3.93
C LEU A 65 -7.82 7.76 3.33
N HIS A 66 -8.93 8.38 2.96
CA HIS A 66 -10.05 7.69 2.34
C HIS A 66 -9.64 7.07 1.00
N ARG A 67 -9.04 7.86 0.10
CA ARG A 67 -8.53 7.37 -1.20
C ARG A 67 -7.51 6.24 -1.03
N TRP A 68 -6.65 6.35 -0.02
CA TRP A 68 -5.69 5.30 0.35
C TRP A 68 -6.39 3.99 0.70
N GLN A 69 -7.40 4.05 1.57
CA GLN A 69 -8.17 2.87 1.97
C GLN A 69 -8.98 2.29 0.80
N GLU A 70 -9.56 3.14 -0.05
CA GLU A 70 -10.27 2.71 -1.26
C GLU A 70 -9.35 1.96 -2.23
N LEU A 71 -8.14 2.47 -2.49
CA LEU A 71 -7.18 1.77 -3.36
C LEU A 71 -6.75 0.43 -2.77
N LEU A 72 -6.52 0.37 -1.45
CA LEU A 72 -6.21 -0.88 -0.78
C LEU A 72 -7.39 -1.87 -0.87
N ALA A 73 -8.62 -1.40 -0.68
CA ALA A 73 -9.82 -2.21 -0.80
C ALA A 73 -10.04 -2.69 -2.25
N GLU A 74 -9.79 -1.85 -3.26
CA GLU A 74 -9.87 -2.22 -4.68
C GLU A 74 -8.86 -3.34 -5.01
N GLY A 75 -7.61 -3.20 -4.55
CA GLY A 75 -6.54 -4.17 -4.78
C GLY A 75 -6.70 -5.48 -4.01
N PHE A 76 -7.13 -5.38 -2.75
CA PHE A 76 -7.19 -6.50 -1.80
C PHE A 76 -8.63 -6.87 -1.42
N ALA A 77 -9.61 -6.60 -2.29
CA ALA A 77 -11.01 -6.92 -2.05
C ALA A 77 -11.18 -8.42 -1.71
N GLY A 78 -11.62 -8.73 -0.49
CA GLY A 78 -11.76 -10.10 0.01
C GLY A 78 -10.46 -10.74 0.52
N HIS A 79 -9.37 -9.97 0.60
CA HIS A 79 -8.04 -10.39 1.05
C HIS A 79 -7.46 -9.46 2.13
N GLU A 80 -8.29 -9.00 3.06
CA GLU A 80 -7.91 -8.10 4.16
C GLU A 80 -6.75 -8.65 5.02
N GLY A 81 -6.67 -9.99 5.17
CA GLY A 81 -5.56 -10.64 5.86
C GLY A 81 -4.21 -10.45 5.17
N LEU A 82 -4.18 -10.46 3.83
CA LEU A 82 -2.95 -10.18 3.06
C LEU A 82 -2.59 -8.71 3.12
N LEU A 83 -3.59 -7.82 3.09
CA LEU A 83 -3.39 -6.39 3.26
C LEU A 83 -2.71 -6.09 4.62
N ALA A 84 -3.18 -6.70 5.70
CA ALA A 84 -2.57 -6.56 7.02
C ALA A 84 -1.12 -7.08 7.03
N ARG A 85 -0.86 -8.20 6.34
CA ARG A 85 0.48 -8.82 6.24
C ARG A 85 1.46 -7.98 5.45
N ILE A 86 1.07 -7.46 4.28
CA ILE A 86 1.95 -6.57 3.50
C ILE A 86 2.18 -5.24 4.22
N GLY A 87 1.16 -4.70 4.89
CA GLY A 87 1.32 -3.52 5.74
C GLY A 87 2.29 -3.76 6.91
N GLN A 88 2.31 -4.98 7.48
CA GLN A 88 3.31 -5.37 8.47
C GLN A 88 4.73 -5.42 7.86
N ALA A 89 4.89 -6.01 6.68
CA ALA A 89 6.18 -6.06 5.97
C ALA A 89 6.76 -4.66 5.74
N TYR A 90 5.92 -3.72 5.29
CA TYR A 90 6.28 -2.32 5.13
C TYR A 90 6.75 -1.69 6.45
N ARG A 91 5.99 -1.87 7.54
CA ARG A 91 6.34 -1.30 8.86
C ARG A 91 7.62 -1.88 9.46
N GLN A 92 7.91 -3.15 9.18
CA GLN A 92 9.13 -3.81 9.64
C GLN A 92 10.35 -3.49 8.75
N GLY A 93 10.17 -2.76 7.64
CA GLY A 93 11.23 -2.52 6.66
C GLY A 93 11.70 -3.80 5.97
N ALA A 94 10.86 -4.84 5.95
CA ALA A 94 11.18 -6.11 5.31
C ALA A 94 11.13 -6.02 3.77
N ILE A 95 10.42 -5.01 3.26
CA ILE A 95 10.33 -4.71 1.83
C ILE A 95 11.57 -3.90 1.43
N PRO A 96 12.39 -4.39 0.47
CA PRO A 96 13.55 -3.64 0.00
C PRO A 96 13.12 -2.28 -0.57
N GLN A 97 13.97 -1.27 -0.41
CA GLN A 97 13.65 0.12 -0.80
C GLN A 97 13.28 0.25 -2.29
N GLU A 98 13.85 -0.59 -3.15
CA GLU A 98 13.55 -0.67 -4.59
C GLU A 98 12.13 -1.19 -4.90
N TYR A 99 11.56 -1.96 -3.99
CA TYR A 99 10.18 -2.46 -4.07
C TYR A 99 9.20 -1.68 -3.17
N SER A 100 9.74 -0.83 -2.29
CA SER A 100 8.95 -0.01 -1.38
C SER A 100 8.41 1.20 -2.12
N LEU A 101 7.22 1.07 -2.70
CA LEU A 101 6.49 2.19 -3.32
C LEU A 101 6.13 3.25 -2.27
N ILE A 102 5.84 2.79 -1.06
CA ILE A 102 5.45 3.64 0.06
C ILE A 102 6.69 3.96 0.90
N GLY A 103 7.07 5.24 0.93
CA GLY A 103 8.14 5.72 1.79
C GLY A 103 7.73 5.75 3.27
N PRO A 104 8.70 5.76 4.21
CA PRO A 104 8.41 5.87 5.64
C PRO A 104 7.66 7.16 5.99
N GLU A 105 7.87 8.25 5.24
CA GLU A 105 7.17 9.52 5.40
C GLU A 105 5.66 9.41 5.14
N VAL A 106 5.27 8.71 4.07
CA VAL A 106 3.88 8.49 3.67
C VAL A 106 3.18 7.61 4.71
N TRP A 107 3.85 6.55 5.17
CA TRP A 107 3.34 5.70 6.24
C TRP A 107 3.11 6.48 7.53
N ALA A 108 4.05 7.36 7.91
CA ALA A 108 3.92 8.19 9.09
C ALA A 108 2.74 9.17 8.96
N PHE A 109 2.55 9.78 7.80
CA PHE A 109 1.41 10.66 7.52
C PHE A 109 0.09 9.89 7.63
N ILE A 110 -0.09 8.82 6.85
CA ILE A 110 -1.31 7.99 6.86
C ILE A 110 -1.65 7.52 8.28
N LYS A 111 -0.65 7.07 9.05
CA LYS A 111 -0.85 6.67 10.44
C LYS A 111 -1.39 7.82 11.30
N ARG A 112 -0.80 9.02 11.22
CA ARG A 112 -1.25 10.19 11.99
C ARG A 112 -2.68 10.58 11.66
N VAL A 113 -3.04 10.59 10.37
CA VAL A 113 -4.40 10.89 9.93
C VAL A 113 -5.38 9.82 10.43
N GLN A 114 -5.02 8.54 10.33
CA GLN A 114 -5.84 7.43 10.82
C GLN A 114 -6.07 7.51 12.33
N GLU A 115 -5.04 7.84 13.10
CA GLU A 115 -5.14 8.03 14.55
C GLU A 115 -6.05 9.21 14.90
N ALA A 116 -5.95 10.33 14.19
CA ALA A 116 -6.84 11.48 14.36
C ALA A 116 -8.30 11.13 14.02
N ALA A 117 -8.52 10.39 12.92
CA ALA A 117 -9.85 9.96 12.50
C ALA A 117 -10.51 8.97 13.49
N ASN A 118 -9.72 8.09 14.12
CA ASN A 118 -10.21 7.12 15.12
C ASN A 118 -10.43 7.72 16.52
N SER A 119 -9.94 8.95 16.76
CA SER A 119 -10.05 9.63 18.06
C SER A 119 -11.29 10.54 18.17
N LYS A 120 -12.13 10.59 17.14
CA LYS A 120 -13.43 11.30 17.12
C LYS A 120 -14.58 10.34 17.40
#